data_AF-A0A941KBJ5-F1
#
_entry.id   AF-A0A941KBJ5-F1
#
_cell.length_a   1.000
_cell.length_b   1.000
_cell.length_c   1.000
_cell.angle_alpha   90.00
_cell.angle_beta   90.00
_cell.angle_gamma   90.00
#
_symmetry.space_group_name_H-M   'P 1'
#
loop_
_entity.id
_entity.type
_entity.pdbx_description
1 polymer ?
#
loop_
_entity_poly.entity_id
_entity_poly.type
_entity_poly.pdbx_seq_one_letter_code
_entity_poly.pdbx_strand_id
1 'polypeptide(L)'
;MTEIPELNEGARPRAPKLANVTSAQRQVGRTLAAIHRLHLRDMAQVKLLIDRIEEDRAAAPGLVAHLGGMGMNRNLQLFGTLCGRECNHLLFHHGAEEQQIFPAVESRAGSGFAALVAKLREEHLVVHALLEDLAQGAQALSDSPDDETYASLRDTFNRLHAVLRSHFHYEETELEEALGAFNLI
;
A
#
# COMPACT_ATOMS: atom_id res chain seq x y z
N MET A 1 -12.48 -11.09 -13.55
CA MET A 1 -11.16 -10.58 -13.14
C MET A 1 -10.16 -11.72 -13.14
N THR A 2 -8.94 -11.45 -13.55
CA THR A 2 -7.80 -12.36 -13.34
C THR A 2 -7.47 -12.37 -11.86
N GLU A 3 -7.19 -13.54 -11.28
CA GLU A 3 -6.77 -13.67 -9.89
C GLU A 3 -5.48 -12.86 -9.64
N ILE A 4 -5.53 -11.88 -8.74
CA ILE A 4 -4.32 -11.15 -8.32
C ILE A 4 -3.50 -12.12 -7.45
N PRO A 5 -2.22 -12.38 -7.76
CA PRO A 5 -1.41 -13.32 -7.01
C PRO A 5 -1.03 -12.78 -5.62
N GLU A 6 -0.76 -13.70 -4.69
CA GLU A 6 -0.13 -13.36 -3.40
C GLU A 6 1.34 -12.94 -3.58
N LEU A 7 1.88 -12.18 -2.61
CA LEU A 7 3.31 -11.88 -2.61
C LEU A 7 4.12 -13.17 -2.42
N ASN A 8 5.03 -13.47 -3.34
CA ASN A 8 6.02 -14.53 -3.16
C ASN A 8 7.18 -14.03 -2.27
N GLU A 9 6.92 -13.91 -0.96
CA GLU A 9 7.87 -13.39 0.01
C GLU A 9 9.10 -14.31 0.19
N GLY A 10 8.93 -15.62 0.04
CA GLY A 10 10.02 -16.59 0.15
C GLY A 10 11.08 -16.48 -0.95
N ALA A 11 10.74 -15.82 -2.07
CA ALA A 11 11.65 -15.55 -3.17
C ALA A 11 12.35 -14.17 -3.08
N ARG A 12 12.15 -13.42 -1.99
CA ARG A 12 12.78 -12.11 -1.78
C ARG A 12 14.32 -12.24 -1.69
N PRO A 13 15.09 -11.67 -2.63
CA PRO A 13 16.55 -11.62 -2.49
C PRO A 13 16.95 -10.70 -1.33
N ARG A 14 18.20 -10.84 -0.87
CA ARG A 14 18.80 -9.93 0.11
C ARG A 14 19.74 -8.96 -0.60
N ALA A 15 19.71 -7.70 -0.20
CA ALA A 15 20.68 -6.71 -0.65
C ALA A 15 22.11 -7.14 -0.27
N PRO A 16 23.11 -6.85 -1.12
CA PRO A 16 24.51 -6.95 -0.73
C PRO A 16 24.81 -6.11 0.51
N LYS A 17 25.56 -6.67 1.46
CA LYS A 17 26.02 -5.91 2.63
C LYS A 17 27.01 -4.84 2.22
N LEU A 18 26.78 -3.60 2.67
CA LEU A 18 27.68 -2.48 2.40
C LEU A 18 28.63 -2.28 3.59
N ALA A 19 29.93 -2.13 3.32
CA ALA A 19 30.92 -1.86 4.35
C ALA A 19 30.97 -0.36 4.69
N ASN A 20 31.21 -0.04 5.96
CA ASN A 20 31.46 1.33 6.45
C ASN A 20 30.32 2.34 6.22
N VAL A 21 29.06 1.90 6.15
CA VAL A 21 27.90 2.80 6.02
C VAL A 21 27.71 3.62 7.29
N THR A 22 27.79 4.94 7.17
CA THR A 22 27.67 5.88 8.29
C THR A 22 26.22 6.02 8.77
N SER A 23 26.05 6.52 10.00
CA SER A 23 24.71 6.84 10.55
C SER A 23 23.94 7.86 9.70
N ALA A 24 24.66 8.83 9.11
CA ALA A 24 24.12 9.84 8.21
C ALA A 24 23.61 9.22 6.90
N GLN A 25 24.35 8.27 6.31
CA GLN A 25 23.90 7.57 5.10
C GLN A 25 22.65 6.72 5.38
N ARG A 26 22.60 6.00 6.49
CA ARG A 26 21.37 5.27 6.89
C ARG A 26 20.18 6.21 7.14
N GLN A 27 20.43 7.46 7.51
CA GLN A 27 19.35 8.43 7.74
C GLN A 27 18.58 8.73 6.45
N VAL A 28 19.23 8.67 5.28
CA VAL A 28 18.56 8.81 3.99
C VAL A 28 17.52 7.70 3.81
N GLY A 29 17.90 6.43 4.03
CA GLY A 29 16.96 5.32 3.97
C GLY A 29 15.86 5.37 5.04
N ARG A 30 16.16 5.87 6.25
CA ARG A 30 15.13 6.10 7.27
C ARG A 30 14.11 7.18 6.90
N THR A 31 14.41 8.04 5.93
CA THR A 31 13.44 8.99 5.36
C THR A 31 12.39 8.25 4.53
N LEU A 32 12.78 7.25 3.72
CA LEU A 32 11.84 6.37 3.02
C LEU A 32 10.91 5.66 4.01
N ALA A 33 11.48 5.04 5.05
CA ALA A 33 10.70 4.42 6.12
C ALA A 33 9.76 5.41 6.84
N ALA A 34 10.07 6.71 6.84
CA ALA A 34 9.17 7.74 7.38
C ALA A 34 7.97 7.99 6.47
N ILE A 35 8.16 7.99 5.16
CA ILE A 35 7.10 8.11 4.16
C ILE A 35 6.16 6.90 4.25
N HIS A 36 6.71 5.68 4.30
CA HIS A 36 5.91 4.46 4.47
C HIS A 36 5.07 4.47 5.75
N ARG A 37 5.65 4.94 6.87
CA ARG A 37 4.91 5.10 8.12
C ARG A 37 3.74 6.07 8.01
N LEU A 38 3.83 7.11 7.18
CA LEU A 38 2.71 8.00 6.91
C LEU A 38 1.59 7.26 6.17
N HIS A 39 1.92 6.51 5.11
CA HIS A 39 0.94 5.69 4.40
C HIS A 39 0.27 4.66 5.31
N LEU A 40 1.04 3.93 6.12
CA LEU A 40 0.48 2.94 7.04
C LEU A 40 -0.42 3.57 8.12
N ARG A 41 -0.07 4.78 8.59
CA ARG A 41 -0.93 5.53 9.52
C ARG A 41 -2.24 5.90 8.86
N ASP A 42 -2.21 6.39 7.63
CA ASP A 42 -3.40 6.87 6.94
C ASP A 42 -4.31 5.69 6.51
N MET A 43 -3.71 4.56 6.10
CA MET A 43 -4.43 3.28 5.91
C MET A 43 -5.09 2.80 7.21
N ALA A 44 -4.43 2.93 8.36
CA ALA A 44 -5.04 2.58 9.65
C ALA A 44 -6.27 3.46 9.96
N GLN A 45 -6.30 4.73 9.54
CA GLN A 45 -7.49 5.59 9.68
C GLN A 45 -8.66 5.09 8.82
N VAL A 46 -8.37 4.62 7.59
CA VAL A 46 -9.38 3.99 6.72
C VAL A 46 -9.91 2.70 7.34
N LYS A 47 -9.03 1.87 7.92
CA LYS A 47 -9.42 0.63 8.62
C LYS A 47 -10.38 0.90 9.78
N LEU A 48 -10.16 1.95 10.57
CA LEU A 48 -11.07 2.35 11.64
C LEU A 48 -12.46 2.78 11.14
N LEU A 49 -12.57 3.24 9.88
CA LEU A 49 -13.88 3.53 9.29
C LEU A 49 -14.58 2.26 8.82
N ILE A 50 -13.85 1.32 8.24
CA ILE A 50 -14.37 -0.02 7.92
C ILE A 50 -14.94 -0.67 9.18
N ASP A 51 -14.18 -0.66 10.29
CA ASP A 51 -14.61 -1.29 11.54
C ASP A 51 -15.89 -0.66 12.11
N ARG A 52 -16.03 0.66 12.02
CA ARG A 52 -17.27 1.36 12.41
C ARG A 52 -18.46 1.02 11.51
N ILE A 53 -18.24 0.88 10.20
CA ILE A 53 -19.29 0.46 9.27
C ILE A 53 -19.74 -0.96 9.59
N GLU A 54 -18.83 -1.85 9.97
CA GLU A 54 -19.16 -3.22 10.40
C GLU A 54 -19.95 -3.26 11.71
N GLU A 55 -19.56 -2.44 12.70
CA GLU A 55 -20.31 -2.29 13.95
C GLU A 55 -21.73 -1.80 13.70
N ASP A 56 -21.89 -0.76 12.86
CA ASP A 56 -23.19 -0.23 12.45
C ASP A 56 -24.02 -1.35 11.77
N ARG A 57 -23.47 -2.03 10.77
CA ARG A 57 -24.14 -3.14 10.05
C ARG A 57 -24.58 -4.28 10.98
N ALA A 58 -23.79 -4.62 11.99
CA ALA A 58 -24.14 -5.64 12.97
C ALA A 58 -25.30 -5.22 13.88
N ALA A 59 -25.42 -3.92 14.19
CA ALA A 59 -26.49 -3.39 15.04
C ALA A 59 -27.86 -3.32 14.34
N ALA A 60 -27.91 -3.17 13.01
CA ALA A 60 -29.14 -3.31 12.23
C ALA A 60 -28.88 -4.00 10.87
N PRO A 61 -29.19 -5.30 10.74
CA PRO A 61 -28.88 -6.08 9.56
C PRO A 61 -29.50 -5.53 8.26
N GLY A 62 -28.69 -5.49 7.20
CA GLY A 62 -29.06 -5.07 5.84
C GLY A 62 -28.60 -3.65 5.49
N LEU A 63 -27.64 -3.52 4.57
CA LEU A 63 -27.05 -2.23 4.18
C LEU A 63 -28.11 -1.22 3.70
N VAL A 64 -29.10 -1.66 2.93
CA VAL A 64 -30.19 -0.80 2.41
C VAL A 64 -31.02 -0.17 3.54
N ALA A 65 -31.24 -0.87 4.64
CA ALA A 65 -31.93 -0.31 5.81
C ALA A 65 -31.05 0.72 6.54
N HIS A 66 -29.72 0.56 6.46
CA HIS A 66 -28.70 1.42 7.07
C HIS A 66 -28.40 2.70 6.27
N LEU A 67 -28.49 2.67 4.94
CA LEU A 67 -28.34 3.85 4.07
C LEU A 67 -29.43 4.90 4.30
N GLY A 68 -30.53 4.55 4.96
CA GLY A 68 -31.51 5.52 5.46
C GLY A 68 -30.97 6.37 6.63
N GLY A 69 -29.90 5.93 7.29
CA GLY A 69 -29.27 6.59 8.42
C GLY A 69 -28.19 7.58 8.01
N MET A 70 -28.29 8.82 8.51
CA MET A 70 -27.33 9.90 8.24
C MET A 70 -25.88 9.55 8.64
N GLY A 71 -25.68 8.73 9.67
CA GLY A 71 -24.36 8.29 10.15
C GLY A 71 -23.63 7.37 9.15
N MET A 72 -24.31 6.33 8.65
CA MET A 72 -23.75 5.38 7.69
C MET A 72 -23.36 6.06 6.38
N ASN A 73 -24.23 6.91 5.83
CA ASN A 73 -23.93 7.65 4.60
C ASN A 73 -22.67 8.52 4.76
N ARG A 74 -22.51 9.17 5.92
CA ARG A 74 -21.33 9.97 6.22
C ARG A 74 -20.07 9.10 6.34
N ASN A 75 -20.17 7.93 6.95
CA ASN A 75 -19.05 6.99 7.09
C ASN A 75 -18.58 6.47 5.72
N LEU A 76 -19.51 6.10 4.82
CA LEU A 76 -19.20 5.64 3.47
C LEU A 76 -18.55 6.73 2.61
N GLN A 77 -19.08 7.96 2.64
CA GLN A 77 -18.48 9.10 1.92
C GLN A 77 -17.06 9.41 2.41
N LEU A 78 -16.86 9.38 3.73
CA LEU A 78 -15.55 9.62 4.32
C LEU A 78 -14.56 8.49 3.98
N PHE A 79 -15.02 7.24 4.00
CA PHE A 79 -14.24 6.09 3.57
C PHE A 79 -13.76 6.27 2.13
N GLY A 80 -14.66 6.56 1.18
CA GLY A 80 -14.30 6.75 -0.23
C GLY A 80 -13.29 7.89 -0.44
N THR A 81 -13.48 9.01 0.27
CA THR A 81 -12.56 10.16 0.19
C THR A 81 -11.16 9.82 0.69
N LEU A 82 -11.05 9.19 1.86
CA LEU A 82 -9.75 8.86 2.45
C LEU A 82 -9.07 7.74 1.65
N CYS A 83 -9.82 6.71 1.28
CA CYS A 83 -9.32 5.62 0.45
C CYS A 83 -8.75 6.14 -0.88
N GLY A 84 -9.51 6.97 -1.61
CA GLY A 84 -9.06 7.54 -2.88
C GLY A 84 -7.84 8.46 -2.74
N ARG A 85 -7.74 9.21 -1.64
CA ARG A 85 -6.55 10.02 -1.35
C ARG A 85 -5.32 9.15 -1.13
N GLU A 86 -5.41 8.13 -0.30
CA GLU A 86 -4.26 7.25 -0.04
C GLU A 86 -3.86 6.45 -1.27
N CYS A 87 -4.81 6.01 -2.12
CA CYS A 87 -4.50 5.41 -3.41
C CYS A 87 -3.65 6.35 -4.29
N ASN A 88 -4.03 7.63 -4.40
CA ASN A 88 -3.27 8.60 -5.20
C ASN A 88 -1.87 8.87 -4.62
N HIS A 89 -1.74 8.95 -3.30
CA HIS A 89 -0.43 9.14 -2.66
C HIS A 89 0.49 7.95 -2.89
N LEU A 90 -0.02 6.72 -2.78
CA LEU A 90 0.73 5.50 -3.06
C LEU A 90 1.19 5.43 -4.52
N LEU A 91 0.30 5.76 -5.47
CA LEU A 91 0.65 5.82 -6.89
C LEU A 91 1.76 6.83 -7.17
N PHE A 92 1.73 8.01 -6.52
CA PHE A 92 2.80 9.00 -6.66
C PHE A 92 4.13 8.50 -6.07
N HIS A 93 4.08 7.90 -4.88
CA HIS A 93 5.23 7.32 -4.19
C HIS A 93 5.89 6.22 -5.01
N HIS A 94 5.15 5.20 -5.44
CA HIS A 94 5.66 4.14 -6.31
C HIS A 94 6.09 4.69 -7.67
N GLY A 95 5.40 5.71 -8.20
CA GLY A 95 5.81 6.40 -9.42
C GLY A 95 7.20 7.03 -9.30
N ALA A 96 7.52 7.64 -8.16
CA ALA A 96 8.86 8.17 -7.89
C ALA A 96 9.90 7.06 -7.78
N GLU A 97 9.56 5.92 -7.17
CA GLU A 97 10.46 4.78 -7.08
C GLU A 97 10.78 4.19 -8.46
N GLU A 98 9.76 3.88 -9.24
CA GLU A 98 9.90 3.30 -10.58
C GLU A 98 10.72 4.19 -11.53
N GLN A 99 10.47 5.49 -11.47
CA GLN A 99 11.02 6.43 -12.46
C GLN A 99 12.34 7.07 -12.02
N GLN A 100 12.65 7.11 -10.73
CA GLN A 100 13.80 7.84 -10.21
C GLN A 100 14.69 6.96 -9.32
N ILE A 101 14.13 6.38 -8.26
CA ILE A 101 14.92 5.70 -7.23
C ILE A 101 15.48 4.37 -7.75
N PHE A 102 14.63 3.49 -8.27
CA PHE A 102 15.03 2.17 -8.77
C PHE A 102 16.05 2.25 -9.92
N PRO A 103 15.88 3.12 -10.94
CA PRO A 103 16.92 3.33 -11.95
C PRO A 103 18.25 3.83 -11.35
N ALA A 104 18.21 4.68 -10.33
CA ALA A 104 19.41 5.16 -9.65
C ALA A 104 20.09 4.05 -8.84
N VAL A 105 19.32 3.20 -8.17
CA VAL A 105 19.82 1.99 -7.48
C VAL A 105 20.51 1.06 -8.48
N GLU A 106 19.85 0.70 -9.57
CA GLU A 106 20.38 -0.22 -10.59
C GLU A 106 21.66 0.31 -11.24
N SER A 107 21.71 1.61 -11.52
CA SER A 107 22.87 2.24 -12.19
C SER A 107 24.08 2.44 -11.27
N ARG A 108 23.90 2.65 -9.97
CA ARG A 108 24.99 3.03 -9.05
C ARG A 108 25.38 1.95 -8.04
N ALA A 109 24.46 1.06 -7.66
CA ALA A 109 24.67 0.06 -6.61
C ALA A 109 25.15 -1.31 -7.15
N GLY A 110 25.10 -1.53 -8.46
CA GLY A 110 25.64 -2.73 -9.13
C GLY A 110 24.66 -3.92 -9.19
N SER A 111 25.13 -5.06 -9.74
CA SER A 111 24.28 -6.20 -10.13
C SER A 111 23.54 -6.90 -8.99
N GLY A 112 24.06 -6.81 -7.76
CA GLY A 112 23.40 -7.39 -6.58
C GLY A 112 22.08 -6.71 -6.22
N PHE A 113 21.88 -5.45 -6.63
CA PHE A 113 20.64 -4.70 -6.41
C PHE A 113 19.61 -4.84 -7.54
N ALA A 114 20.02 -5.30 -8.72
CA ALA A 114 19.10 -5.50 -9.84
C ALA A 114 18.03 -6.56 -9.53
N ALA A 115 18.41 -7.66 -8.87
CA ALA A 115 17.45 -8.69 -8.45
C ALA A 115 16.47 -8.17 -7.37
N LEU A 116 16.95 -7.34 -6.44
CA LEU A 116 16.13 -6.70 -5.42
C LEU A 116 15.10 -5.76 -6.06
N VAL A 117 15.55 -4.86 -6.94
CA VAL A 117 14.67 -3.93 -7.65
C VAL A 117 13.66 -4.68 -8.51
N ALA A 118 14.09 -5.71 -9.25
CA ALA A 118 13.17 -6.55 -10.03
C ALA A 118 12.08 -7.17 -9.14
N LYS A 119 12.44 -7.61 -7.92
CA LYS A 119 11.46 -8.12 -6.96
C LYS A 119 10.52 -7.04 -6.46
N LEU A 120 11.02 -5.85 -6.11
CA LEU A 120 10.17 -4.74 -5.66
C LEU A 120 9.16 -4.34 -6.75
N ARG A 121 9.60 -4.27 -8.01
CA ARG A 121 8.71 -4.02 -9.17
C ARG A 121 7.65 -5.11 -9.35
N GLU A 122 8.01 -6.38 -9.14
CA GLU A 122 7.04 -7.50 -9.15
C GLU A 122 5.97 -7.30 -8.05
N GLU A 123 6.38 -6.90 -6.85
CA GLU A 123 5.44 -6.63 -5.74
C GLU A 123 4.57 -5.38 -6.02
N HIS A 124 5.11 -4.35 -6.68
CA HIS A 124 4.33 -3.18 -7.12
C HIS A 124 3.19 -3.55 -8.07
N LEU A 125 3.37 -4.55 -8.95
CA LEU A 125 2.29 -5.02 -9.82
C LEU A 125 1.11 -5.56 -9.02
N VAL A 126 1.38 -6.29 -7.93
CA VAL A 126 0.34 -6.79 -7.02
C VAL A 126 -0.35 -5.62 -6.29
N VAL A 127 0.43 -4.65 -5.79
CA VAL A 127 -0.13 -3.46 -5.14
C VAL A 127 -1.03 -2.68 -6.11
N HIS A 128 -0.57 -2.41 -7.32
CA HIS A 128 -1.34 -1.65 -8.31
C HIS A 128 -2.63 -2.38 -8.73
N ALA A 129 -2.58 -3.70 -8.92
CA ALA A 129 -3.79 -4.48 -9.21
C ALA A 129 -4.80 -4.39 -8.05
N LEU A 130 -4.35 -4.45 -6.80
CA LEU A 130 -5.23 -4.29 -5.63
C LEU A 130 -5.81 -2.87 -5.52
N LEU A 131 -5.03 -1.84 -5.88
CA LEU A 131 -5.51 -0.46 -5.93
C LEU A 131 -6.59 -0.28 -7.02
N GLU A 132 -6.41 -0.90 -8.18
CA GLU A 132 -7.41 -0.90 -9.26
C GLU A 132 -8.70 -1.62 -8.85
N ASP A 133 -8.61 -2.80 -8.23
CA ASP A 133 -9.76 -3.54 -7.70
C ASP A 133 -10.48 -2.75 -6.60
N LEU A 134 -9.73 -2.06 -5.74
CA LEU A 134 -10.30 -1.21 -4.69
C LEU A 134 -11.05 -0.01 -5.27
N ALA A 135 -10.51 0.62 -6.31
CA ALA A 135 -11.18 1.73 -7.01
C ALA A 135 -12.46 1.25 -7.70
N GLN A 136 -12.42 0.10 -8.37
CA GLN A 136 -13.61 -0.51 -9.01
C GLN A 136 -14.68 -0.89 -7.97
N GLY A 137 -14.28 -1.52 -6.87
CA GLY A 137 -15.19 -1.88 -5.79
C GLY A 137 -15.82 -0.64 -5.12
N ALA A 138 -15.07 0.45 -4.97
CA ALA A 138 -15.59 1.70 -4.41
C ALA A 138 -16.62 2.34 -5.35
N GLN A 139 -16.38 2.31 -6.66
CA GLN A 139 -17.35 2.76 -7.65
C GLN A 139 -18.61 1.89 -7.64
N ALA A 140 -18.46 0.56 -7.63
CA ALA A 140 -19.59 -0.37 -7.56
C ALA A 140 -20.44 -0.14 -6.31
N LEU A 141 -19.80 0.06 -5.14
CA LEU A 141 -20.51 0.34 -3.89
C LEU A 141 -21.26 1.67 -3.94
N SER A 142 -20.73 2.67 -4.65
CA SER A 142 -21.41 3.95 -4.86
C SER A 142 -22.63 3.82 -5.77
N ASP A 143 -22.56 2.97 -6.79
CA ASP A 143 -23.64 2.79 -7.77
C ASP A 143 -24.76 1.89 -7.24
N SER A 144 -24.39 0.81 -6.53
CA SER A 144 -25.30 -0.14 -5.89
C SER A 144 -24.78 -0.49 -4.49
N PRO A 145 -25.27 0.20 -3.45
CA PRO A 145 -24.78 -0.08 -2.10
C PRO A 145 -25.49 -1.31 -1.54
N ASP A 146 -24.84 -2.46 -1.67
CA ASP A 146 -25.27 -3.75 -1.12
C ASP A 146 -24.20 -4.44 -0.26
N ASP A 147 -24.63 -5.42 0.52
CA ASP A 147 -23.79 -6.11 1.50
C ASP A 147 -22.64 -6.91 0.87
N GLU A 148 -22.83 -7.44 -0.34
CA GLU A 148 -21.83 -8.23 -1.07
C GLU A 148 -20.72 -7.35 -1.63
N THR A 149 -21.10 -6.25 -2.28
CA THR A 149 -20.17 -5.26 -2.83
C THR A 149 -19.33 -4.62 -1.72
N TYR A 150 -19.95 -4.30 -0.57
CA TYR A 150 -19.22 -3.82 0.59
C TYR A 150 -18.22 -4.88 1.13
N ALA A 151 -18.65 -6.13 1.27
CA ALA A 151 -17.79 -7.20 1.78
C ALA A 151 -16.57 -7.41 0.88
N SER A 152 -16.77 -7.41 -0.44
CA SER A 152 -15.70 -7.48 -1.43
C SER A 152 -14.71 -6.31 -1.30
N LEU A 153 -15.21 -5.08 -1.20
CA LEU A 153 -14.38 -3.88 -1.02
C LEU A 153 -13.55 -3.93 0.26
N ARG A 154 -14.17 -4.37 1.38
CA ARG A 154 -13.51 -4.56 2.68
C ARG A 154 -12.38 -5.59 2.57
N ASP A 155 -12.62 -6.72 1.92
CA ASP A 155 -11.63 -7.78 1.78
C ASP A 155 -10.45 -7.34 0.90
N THR A 156 -10.70 -6.65 -0.21
CA THR A 156 -9.67 -6.05 -1.05
C THR A 156 -8.83 -5.03 -0.27
N PHE A 157 -9.47 -4.16 0.53
CA PHE A 157 -8.75 -3.21 1.39
C PHE A 157 -7.85 -3.91 2.41
N ASN A 158 -8.38 -4.91 3.12
CA ASN A 158 -7.62 -5.64 4.14
C ASN A 158 -6.41 -6.36 3.52
N ARG A 159 -6.58 -6.93 2.32
CA ARG A 159 -5.51 -7.55 1.56
C ARG A 159 -4.45 -6.54 1.15
N LEU A 160 -4.84 -5.42 0.56
CA LEU A 160 -3.92 -4.32 0.22
C LEU A 160 -3.13 -3.83 1.44
N HIS A 161 -3.81 -3.63 2.56
CA HIS A 161 -3.16 -3.19 3.80
C HIS A 161 -2.12 -4.21 4.31
N ALA A 162 -2.40 -5.51 4.23
CA ALA A 162 -1.44 -6.55 4.60
C ALA A 162 -0.24 -6.58 3.64
N VAL A 163 -0.49 -6.52 2.33
CA VAL A 163 0.53 -6.49 1.27
C VAL A 163 1.47 -5.30 1.46
N LEU A 164 0.94 -4.08 1.60
CA LEU A 164 1.74 -2.86 1.80
C LEU A 164 2.64 -2.95 3.04
N ARG A 165 2.14 -3.50 4.15
CA ARG A 165 2.95 -3.68 5.36
C ARG A 165 4.14 -4.60 5.14
N SER A 166 3.92 -5.72 4.44
CA SER A 166 4.99 -6.67 4.12
C SER A 166 5.99 -6.07 3.12
N HIS A 167 5.46 -5.45 2.07
CA HIS A 167 6.23 -4.81 1.01
C HIS A 167 7.14 -3.69 1.54
N PHE A 168 6.57 -2.72 2.27
CA PHE A 168 7.34 -1.63 2.87
C PHE A 168 8.41 -2.14 3.83
N HIS A 169 8.10 -3.14 4.66
CA HIS A 169 9.10 -3.70 5.56
C HIS A 169 10.30 -4.28 4.81
N TYR A 170 10.03 -4.99 3.71
CA TYR A 170 11.08 -5.56 2.88
C TYR A 170 11.93 -4.48 2.22
N GLU A 171 11.32 -3.49 1.58
CA GLU A 171 12.03 -2.40 0.94
C GLU A 171 12.88 -1.59 1.93
N GLU A 172 12.29 -1.20 3.06
CA GLU A 172 12.97 -0.47 4.13
C GLU A 172 14.21 -1.22 4.61
N THR A 173 14.08 -2.53 4.80
CA THR A 173 15.17 -3.38 5.31
C THR A 173 16.31 -3.49 4.29
N GLU A 174 15.98 -3.71 3.02
CA GLU A 174 17.00 -3.98 2.01
C GLU A 174 17.61 -2.71 1.40
N LEU A 175 16.92 -1.56 1.44
CA LEU A 175 17.40 -0.30 0.88
C LEU A 175 17.93 0.71 1.91
N GLU A 176 17.78 0.49 3.23
CA GLU A 176 18.17 1.47 4.27
C GLU A 176 19.59 2.04 4.04
N GLU A 177 20.54 1.13 3.79
CA GLU A 177 21.94 1.48 3.60
C GLU A 177 22.23 2.09 2.23
N ALA A 178 21.64 1.51 1.17
CA ALA A 178 22.00 1.80 -0.22
C ALA A 178 21.64 3.23 -0.63
N LEU A 179 20.50 3.73 -0.17
CA LEU A 179 19.99 5.05 -0.56
C LEU A 179 20.97 6.17 -0.20
N GLY A 180 21.55 6.15 1.00
CA GLY A 180 22.57 7.11 1.39
C GLY A 180 23.98 6.73 0.95
N ALA A 181 24.32 5.44 0.90
CA ALA A 181 25.67 4.99 0.52
C ALA A 181 26.03 5.39 -0.92
N PHE A 182 25.05 5.40 -1.82
CA PHE A 182 25.24 5.74 -3.24
C PHE A 182 24.68 7.13 -3.63
N ASN A 183 24.31 7.97 -2.65
CA ASN A 183 23.72 9.30 -2.85
C ASN A 183 22.53 9.28 -3.82
N LEU A 184 21.56 8.40 -3.58
CA LEU A 184 20.43 8.14 -4.48
C LEU A 184 19.25 9.09 -4.28
N ILE A 185 19.24 9.84 -3.19
CA ILE A 185 18.24 10.83 -2.80
C ILE A 185 18.96 12.05 -2.22
#